data_AF-U4TKC2-F1
#
_entry.id   AF-U4TKC2-F1
#
_cell.length_a   1.000
_cell.length_b   1.000
_cell.length_c   1.000
_cell.angle_alpha   90.00
_cell.angle_beta   90.00
_cell.angle_gamma   90.00
#
_symmetry.space_group_name_H-M   'P 1'
#
loop_
_entity.id
_entity.type
_entity.pdbx_description
1 polymer ?
#
loop_
_entity_poly.entity_id
_entity_poly.type
_entity_poly.pdbx_seq_one_letter_code
_entity_poly.pdbx_strand_id
1 'polypeptide(L)'
;MMKQIQKHPKITATFTVVGAISALAGGGNVWVTPPFAAQPVVAATVKQYTPNAANVNRLILTEINRLRAQNHLSALRLNNTITTGWSNSIVAKNARLPELQHDPNQPAALNRMGFLLTGENLAATPLDVTIIEGGRHKPAVTNDVDLALETVAQYYDDYGVPDYGHRKNLLNPYFTDVGIAFALAKQADGTYMAYNALDFGGNVSQSRYNTAAAYFNYSQQNGLSSRYPSVYQPSSPSTLAAAAIKTSTPKRIATVHYRGGVGLFTGYGPTARFTRRMLPNGSRWLVDRVAKDNVGRTWYEVGRNQWIDAKYVTSNF
;
A
#
# COMPACT_ATOMS: atom_id res chain seq x y z
N MET A 1 45.68 -6.34 -57.65
CA MET A 1 45.72 -5.64 -56.35
C MET A 1 44.30 -5.42 -55.85
N MET A 2 43.87 -6.21 -54.88
CA MET A 2 42.64 -6.03 -54.13
C MET A 2 42.68 -4.69 -53.39
N LYS A 3 41.62 -3.88 -53.47
CA LYS A 3 41.44 -2.74 -52.58
C LYS A 3 40.05 -2.78 -51.91
N GLN A 4 40.13 -3.17 -50.64
CA GLN A 4 39.35 -2.73 -49.49
C GLN A 4 37.82 -2.82 -49.55
N ILE A 5 37.33 -3.88 -48.90
CA ILE A 5 36.07 -3.89 -48.18
C ILE A 5 36.22 -2.93 -46.99
N GLN A 6 35.65 -1.72 -47.08
CA GLN A 6 35.29 -0.96 -45.88
C GLN A 6 33.88 -1.37 -45.48
N LYS A 7 33.77 -2.03 -44.32
CA LYS A 7 32.51 -2.21 -43.59
C LYS A 7 32.35 -1.08 -42.57
N HIS A 8 31.07 -0.78 -42.32
CA HIS A 8 30.43 0.03 -41.25
C HIS A 8 30.07 1.49 -41.63
N PRO A 9 28.91 2.04 -41.17
CA PRO A 9 27.69 1.43 -40.61
C PRO A 9 26.41 1.77 -41.42
N LYS A 10 25.31 1.09 -41.08
CA LYS A 10 23.97 1.27 -41.66
C LYS A 10 23.46 2.71 -41.50
N ILE A 11 22.97 3.28 -42.61
CA ILE A 11 22.16 4.50 -42.73
C ILE A 11 21.12 4.09 -43.80
N THR A 12 19.79 4.01 -43.63
CA THR A 12 18.82 4.61 -42.71
C THR A 12 17.59 3.70 -42.66
N ALA A 13 17.03 3.48 -41.48
CA ALA A 13 15.58 3.38 -41.30
C ALA A 13 15.28 3.80 -39.86
N THR A 14 15.10 5.10 -39.71
CA THR A 14 14.55 5.75 -38.53
C THR A 14 13.18 5.12 -38.27
N PHE A 15 13.08 4.26 -37.26
CA PHE A 15 11.85 4.10 -36.51
C PHE A 15 12.14 4.55 -35.09
N THR A 16 11.77 5.80 -34.87
CA THR A 16 11.59 6.40 -33.55
C THR A 16 10.76 5.42 -32.72
N VAL A 17 11.29 4.97 -31.59
CA VAL A 17 10.46 4.33 -30.55
C VAL A 17 9.61 5.44 -29.93
N VAL A 18 8.58 5.86 -30.65
CA VAL A 18 7.46 6.64 -30.11
C VAL A 18 6.35 5.63 -29.91
N GLY A 19 6.28 5.12 -28.69
CA GLY A 19 5.22 4.23 -28.24
C GLY A 19 5.07 4.42 -26.76
N ALA A 20 4.67 5.63 -26.37
CA ALA A 20 4.25 5.92 -25.03
C ALA A 20 3.20 4.89 -24.59
N ILE A 21 3.46 4.12 -23.53
CA ILE A 21 2.38 3.51 -22.75
C ILE A 21 1.85 4.63 -21.85
N SER A 22 1.31 5.66 -22.51
CA SER A 22 0.47 6.66 -21.87
C SER A 22 -0.90 6.01 -21.76
N ALA A 23 -1.30 5.68 -20.54
CA ALA A 23 -2.72 5.66 -20.23
C ALA A 23 -3.22 7.10 -20.46
N LEU A 24 -3.81 7.36 -21.63
CA LEU A 24 -4.75 8.46 -21.79
C LEU A 24 -5.95 8.14 -20.89
N ALA A 25 -5.83 8.46 -19.60
CA ALA A 25 -6.96 8.99 -18.87
C ALA A 25 -7.32 10.30 -19.56
N GLY A 26 -8.23 10.24 -20.54
CA GLY A 26 -8.47 11.40 -21.39
C GLY A 26 -9.33 11.10 -22.59
N GLY A 27 -10.54 10.63 -22.35
CA GLY A 27 -11.58 10.48 -23.36
C GLY A 27 -12.96 10.56 -22.75
N GLY A 28 -13.26 11.70 -22.09
CA GLY A 28 -14.62 12.12 -21.77
C GLY A 28 -15.42 11.15 -20.91
N ASN A 29 -15.14 11.13 -19.61
CA ASN A 29 -16.16 11.25 -18.57
C ASN A 29 -15.40 11.41 -17.25
N VAL A 30 -15.63 12.52 -16.57
CA VAL A 30 -15.36 12.61 -15.13
C VAL A 30 -16.20 11.49 -14.54
N TRP A 31 -15.57 10.38 -14.15
CA TRP A 31 -16.24 9.35 -13.37
C TRP A 31 -16.40 9.91 -11.97
N VAL A 32 -17.41 10.77 -11.84
CA VAL A 32 -18.05 11.13 -10.59
C VAL A 32 -18.51 9.80 -10.02
N THR A 33 -17.90 9.36 -8.91
CA THR A 33 -18.57 8.37 -8.08
C THR A 33 -19.87 9.04 -7.67
N PRO A 34 -21.06 8.51 -8.03
CA PRO A 34 -22.31 9.17 -7.69
C PRO A 34 -22.29 9.45 -6.18
N PRO A 35 -22.81 10.60 -5.72
CA PRO A 35 -22.90 10.86 -4.30
C PRO A 35 -23.56 9.64 -3.66
N PHE A 36 -22.95 9.09 -2.62
CA PHE A 36 -23.66 8.18 -1.73
C PHE A 36 -24.93 8.94 -1.34
N ALA A 37 -26.07 8.54 -1.91
CA ALA A 37 -27.34 9.13 -1.55
C ALA A 37 -27.44 9.02 -0.04
N ALA A 38 -27.64 10.14 0.65
CA ALA A 38 -27.68 10.18 2.11
C ALA A 38 -28.69 9.15 2.62
N GLN A 39 -28.20 8.00 3.07
CA GLN A 39 -29.01 6.97 3.69
C GLN A 39 -29.33 7.45 5.11
N PRO A 40 -30.55 7.19 5.63
CA PRO A 40 -30.93 7.63 6.97
C PRO A 40 -29.98 7.02 8.01
N VAL A 41 -29.19 7.88 8.65
CA VAL A 41 -28.16 7.50 9.61
C VAL A 41 -28.79 7.41 11.00
N VAL A 42 -28.92 6.21 11.56
CA VAL A 42 -29.22 6.05 12.98
C VAL A 42 -27.90 6.15 13.74
N ALA A 43 -27.65 7.31 14.35
CA ALA A 43 -26.44 7.57 15.11
C ALA A 43 -26.38 6.69 16.36
N ALA A 44 -25.61 5.60 16.30
CA ALA A 44 -25.32 4.79 17.46
C ALA A 44 -24.22 5.47 18.30
N THR A 45 -24.48 5.63 19.60
CA THR A 45 -23.52 6.19 20.55
C THR A 45 -22.40 5.19 20.82
N VAL A 46 -21.38 5.14 19.96
CA VAL A 46 -20.18 4.30 20.15
C VAL A 46 -18.96 5.20 20.33
N LYS A 47 -18.12 4.82 21.28
CA LYS A 47 -16.84 5.45 21.59
C LYS A 47 -16.03 5.62 20.30
N GLN A 48 -15.78 6.86 19.90
CA GLN A 48 -15.17 7.26 18.63
C GLN A 48 -13.96 6.39 18.27
N TYR A 49 -14.13 5.50 17.28
CA TYR A 49 -13.06 4.64 16.79
C TYR A 49 -12.02 5.50 16.08
N THR A 50 -10.75 5.35 16.49
CA THR A 50 -9.62 6.04 15.86
C THR A 50 -8.68 4.99 15.24
N PRO A 51 -8.67 4.86 13.90
CA PRO A 51 -7.85 3.86 13.21
C PRO A 51 -6.35 4.02 13.45
N ASN A 52 -5.64 2.91 13.66
CA ASN A 52 -4.18 2.88 13.58
C ASN A 52 -3.75 2.62 12.12
N ALA A 53 -3.40 3.68 11.40
CA ALA A 53 -3.05 3.60 9.98
C ALA A 53 -2.00 2.52 9.65
N ALA A 54 -0.97 2.35 10.48
CA ALA A 54 0.05 1.33 10.24
C ALA A 54 -0.49 -0.11 10.42
N ASN A 55 -1.40 -0.31 11.38
CA ASN A 55 -2.07 -1.59 11.56
C ASN A 55 -3.06 -1.88 10.43
N VAL A 56 -3.89 -0.90 10.07
CA VAL A 56 -4.87 -1.00 8.98
C VAL A 56 -4.17 -1.31 7.65
N ASN A 57 -3.10 -0.57 7.28
CA ASN A 57 -2.37 -0.84 6.04
C ASN A 57 -1.81 -2.26 5.97
N ARG A 58 -1.31 -2.80 7.09
CA ARG A 58 -0.82 -4.18 7.17
C ARG A 58 -1.94 -5.21 7.06
N LEU A 59 -3.09 -4.95 7.69
CA LEU A 59 -4.27 -5.81 7.60
C LEU A 59 -4.82 -5.82 6.16
N ILE A 60 -4.93 -4.65 5.52
CA ILE A 60 -5.32 -4.52 4.11
C ILE A 60 -4.36 -5.32 3.21
N LEU A 61 -3.04 -5.13 3.34
CA LEU A 61 -2.07 -5.89 2.54
C LEU A 61 -2.22 -7.40 2.74
N THR A 62 -2.42 -7.83 3.99
CA THR A 62 -2.60 -9.25 4.33
C THR A 62 -3.85 -9.81 3.64
N GLU A 63 -4.95 -9.07 3.67
CA GLU A 63 -6.22 -9.51 3.09
C GLU A 63 -6.20 -9.47 1.55
N ILE A 64 -5.61 -8.43 0.94
CA ILE A 64 -5.41 -8.37 -0.52
C ILE A 64 -4.56 -9.56 -0.99
N ASN A 65 -3.49 -9.89 -0.27
CA ASN A 65 -2.63 -11.00 -0.66
C ASN A 65 -3.32 -12.37 -0.49
N ARG A 66 -4.25 -12.49 0.46
CA ARG A 66 -5.10 -13.68 0.59
C ARG A 66 -6.13 -13.78 -0.53
N LEU A 67 -6.76 -12.67 -0.90
CA LEU A 67 -7.62 -12.57 -2.08
C LEU A 67 -6.84 -13.00 -3.34
N ARG A 68 -5.63 -12.47 -3.54
CA ARG A 68 -4.77 -12.85 -4.66
C ARG A 68 -4.41 -14.33 -4.65
N ALA A 69 -4.12 -14.91 -3.48
CA ALA A 69 -3.86 -16.34 -3.34
C ALA A 69 -5.07 -17.22 -3.74
N GLN A 70 -6.31 -16.81 -3.42
CA GLN A 70 -7.53 -17.51 -3.88
C GLN A 70 -7.67 -17.55 -5.39
N ASN A 71 -7.03 -16.61 -6.10
CA ASN A 71 -7.05 -16.49 -7.55
C ASN A 71 -5.74 -16.93 -8.20
N HIS A 72 -4.89 -17.67 -7.46
CA HIS A 72 -3.60 -18.18 -7.94
C HIS A 72 -2.63 -17.08 -8.42
N LEU A 73 -2.71 -15.89 -7.83
CA LEU A 73 -1.84 -14.76 -8.13
C LEU A 73 -0.73 -14.62 -7.09
N SER A 74 0.41 -14.10 -7.53
CA SER A 74 1.52 -13.76 -6.63
C SER A 74 1.13 -12.61 -5.69
N ALA A 75 1.61 -12.68 -4.45
CA ALA A 75 1.44 -11.63 -3.47
C ALA A 75 2.07 -10.29 -3.94
N LEU A 76 1.39 -9.18 -3.64
CA LEU A 76 1.92 -7.84 -3.77
C LEU A 76 2.87 -7.53 -2.61
N ARG A 77 3.90 -6.74 -2.89
CA ARG A 77 4.79 -6.17 -1.90
C ARG A 77 4.35 -4.76 -1.54
N LEU A 78 4.28 -4.44 -0.25
CA LEU A 78 4.13 -3.05 0.16
C LEU A 78 5.35 -2.26 -0.29
N ASN A 79 5.12 -1.19 -1.05
CA ASN A 79 6.15 -0.33 -1.57
C ASN A 79 6.10 1.04 -0.91
N ASN A 80 7.06 1.30 -0.04
CA ASN A 80 7.13 2.55 0.70
C ASN A 80 7.42 3.75 -0.21
N THR A 81 8.14 3.57 -1.33
CA THR A 81 8.40 4.65 -2.30
C THR A 81 7.10 5.12 -2.95
N ILE A 82 6.22 4.20 -3.36
CA ILE A 82 4.87 4.54 -3.87
C ILE A 82 4.06 5.21 -2.74
N THR A 83 4.06 4.62 -1.55
CA THR A 83 3.28 5.12 -0.41
C THR A 83 3.64 6.57 -0.05
N THR A 84 4.94 6.86 0.11
CA THR A 84 5.40 8.20 0.50
C THR A 84 5.46 9.17 -0.65
N GLY A 85 5.75 8.68 -1.87
CA GLY A 85 5.89 9.50 -3.06
C GLY A 85 4.57 9.84 -3.75
N TRP A 86 3.49 9.09 -3.47
CA TRP A 86 2.19 9.28 -4.11
C TRP A 86 0.99 9.05 -3.18
N SER A 87 0.81 7.83 -2.64
CA SER A 87 -0.44 7.41 -1.99
C SER A 87 -0.88 8.32 -0.84
N ASN A 88 0.07 8.78 -0.01
CA ASN A 88 -0.24 9.71 1.09
C ASN A 88 -0.80 11.05 0.60
N SER A 89 -0.34 11.52 -0.55
CA SER A 89 -0.78 12.82 -1.09
C SER A 89 -2.17 12.72 -1.72
N ILE A 90 -2.46 11.64 -2.46
CA ILE A 90 -3.75 11.46 -3.12
C ILE A 90 -4.87 11.22 -2.09
N VAL A 91 -4.60 10.45 -1.04
CA VAL A 91 -5.60 10.22 0.02
C VAL A 91 -5.86 11.49 0.84
N ALA A 92 -4.82 12.29 1.12
CA ALA A 92 -4.96 13.56 1.82
C ALA A 92 -5.70 14.63 0.99
N LYS A 93 -5.53 14.61 -0.34
CA LYS A 93 -6.30 15.44 -1.28
C LYS A 93 -7.77 15.03 -1.26
N ASN A 94 -8.05 13.75 -1.45
CA ASN A 94 -9.41 13.21 -1.51
C ASN A 94 -10.19 13.39 -0.20
N ALA A 95 -9.51 13.35 0.96
CA ALA A 95 -10.12 13.63 2.26
C ALA A 95 -10.70 15.05 2.42
N ARG A 96 -10.47 15.95 1.45
CA ARG A 96 -10.97 17.34 1.43
C ARG A 96 -11.94 17.60 0.28
N LEU A 97 -12.18 16.60 -0.57
CA LEU A 97 -13.07 16.72 -1.72
C LEU A 97 -14.45 16.15 -1.37
N PRO A 98 -15.51 16.69 -1.99
CA PRO A 98 -16.86 16.15 -1.81
C PRO A 98 -17.01 14.74 -2.39
N GLU A 99 -16.18 14.39 -3.37
CA GLU A 99 -16.20 13.11 -4.07
C GLU A 99 -14.78 12.63 -4.31
N LEU A 100 -14.61 11.30 -4.43
CA LEU A 100 -13.33 10.71 -4.75
C LEU A 100 -12.97 11.02 -6.20
N GLN A 101 -11.72 11.46 -6.41
CA GLN A 101 -11.18 11.82 -7.71
C GLN A 101 -9.80 11.20 -7.88
N HIS A 102 -9.66 10.45 -8.97
CA HIS A 102 -8.37 10.01 -9.48
C HIS A 102 -7.55 11.20 -9.98
N ASP A 103 -6.23 11.14 -9.82
CA ASP A 103 -5.34 12.16 -10.38
C ASP A 103 -4.63 11.62 -11.63
N PRO A 104 -4.79 12.27 -12.79
CA PRO A 104 -4.24 11.79 -14.05
C PRO A 104 -2.70 11.77 -14.07
N ASN A 105 -2.03 12.39 -13.09
CA ASN A 105 -0.57 12.37 -12.98
C ASN A 105 -0.02 11.10 -12.31
N GLN A 106 -0.88 10.21 -11.80
CA GLN A 106 -0.46 8.97 -11.12
C GLN A 106 0.50 8.13 -11.97
N PRO A 107 0.20 7.86 -13.27
CA PRO A 107 1.10 7.06 -14.09
C PRO A 107 2.47 7.71 -14.26
N ALA A 108 2.52 9.03 -14.46
CA ALA A 108 3.78 9.77 -14.60
C ALA A 108 4.59 9.81 -13.29
N ALA A 109 3.93 9.85 -12.13
CA ALA A 109 4.58 9.77 -10.83
C ALA A 109 5.21 8.40 -10.59
N LEU A 110 4.44 7.32 -10.78
CA LEU A 110 4.91 5.95 -10.58
C LEU A 110 5.94 5.53 -11.65
N ASN A 111 5.84 6.04 -12.87
CA ASN A 111 6.84 5.83 -13.91
C ASN A 111 8.22 6.37 -13.50
N ARG A 112 8.27 7.56 -12.89
CA ARG A 112 9.51 8.13 -12.33
C ARG A 112 10.08 7.29 -11.17
N MET A 113 9.24 6.48 -10.52
CA MET A 113 9.65 5.52 -9.49
C MET A 113 10.05 4.15 -10.07
N GLY A 114 10.00 3.99 -11.40
CA GLY A 114 10.42 2.78 -12.11
C GLY A 114 9.31 1.78 -12.38
N PHE A 115 8.03 2.17 -12.30
CA PHE A 115 6.88 1.30 -12.61
C PHE A 115 6.26 1.66 -13.95
N LEU A 116 6.27 0.72 -14.90
CA LEU A 116 5.70 0.91 -16.24
C LEU A 116 4.21 0.60 -16.30
N LEU A 117 3.72 -0.25 -15.41
CA LEU A 117 2.30 -0.55 -15.25
C LEU A 117 1.82 0.03 -13.93
N THR A 118 0.73 0.79 -13.98
CA THR A 118 0.17 1.46 -12.80
C THR A 118 -1.33 1.27 -12.72
N GLY A 119 -1.88 1.39 -11.52
CA GLY A 119 -3.31 1.38 -11.25
C GLY A 119 -3.58 2.08 -9.92
N GLU A 120 -4.77 2.65 -9.77
CA GLU A 120 -5.20 3.34 -8.54
C GLU A 120 -6.58 2.83 -8.15
N ASN A 121 -6.75 2.51 -6.87
CA ASN A 121 -8.07 2.34 -6.27
C ASN A 121 -8.23 3.35 -5.13
N LEU A 122 -9.39 4.01 -5.08
CA LEU A 122 -9.75 4.98 -4.04
C LEU A 122 -11.04 4.55 -3.34
N ALA A 123 -11.04 4.61 -2.02
CA ALA A 123 -12.19 4.24 -1.20
C ALA A 123 -12.43 5.27 -0.11
N ALA A 124 -13.70 5.37 0.29
CA ALA A 124 -14.15 6.14 1.43
C ALA A 124 -15.10 5.25 2.24
N THR A 125 -14.74 4.97 3.49
CA THR A 125 -15.46 4.08 4.40
C THR A 125 -15.94 4.86 5.62
N PRO A 126 -17.26 4.97 5.85
CA PRO A 126 -17.78 5.62 7.05
C PRO A 126 -17.46 4.79 8.29
N LEU A 127 -17.09 5.45 9.38
CA LEU A 127 -16.76 4.83 10.67
C LEU A 127 -17.88 5.07 11.69
N ASP A 128 -18.05 4.13 12.62
CA ASP A 128 -19.03 4.20 13.70
C ASP A 128 -20.50 4.36 13.24
N VAL A 129 -20.77 4.08 11.96
CA VAL A 129 -22.09 4.21 11.32
C VAL A 129 -22.48 2.89 10.66
N THR A 130 -23.70 2.43 10.95
CA THR A 130 -24.32 1.32 10.20
C THR A 130 -24.84 1.85 8.87
N ILE A 131 -24.42 1.25 7.76
CA ILE A 131 -24.88 1.64 6.42
C ILE A 131 -25.74 0.54 5.79
N ILE A 132 -26.60 0.93 4.85
CA ILE A 132 -27.30 0.00 3.97
C ILE A 132 -26.64 0.10 2.60
N GLU A 133 -25.99 -0.98 2.14
CA GLU A 133 -25.37 -1.04 0.83
C GLU A 133 -25.95 -2.23 0.05
N GLY A 134 -26.51 -1.97 -1.14
CA GLY A 134 -27.18 -3.00 -1.93
C GLY A 134 -28.34 -3.70 -1.21
N GLY A 135 -29.00 -3.02 -0.27
CA GLY A 135 -30.07 -3.57 0.56
C GLY A 135 -29.61 -4.41 1.77
N ARG A 136 -28.30 -4.47 2.05
CA ARG A 136 -27.73 -5.17 3.21
C ARG A 136 -27.27 -4.18 4.27
N HIS A 137 -27.66 -4.41 5.52
CA HIS A 137 -27.10 -3.70 6.66
C HIS A 137 -25.65 -4.14 6.89
N LYS A 138 -24.71 -3.22 6.67
CA LYS A 138 -23.32 -3.39 7.08
C LYS A 138 -23.14 -2.82 8.49
N PRO A 139 -22.62 -3.61 9.44
CA PRO A 139 -22.40 -3.15 10.80
C PRO A 139 -21.39 -1.99 10.81
N ALA A 140 -21.50 -1.14 11.84
CA ALA A 140 -20.56 -0.05 12.03
C ALA A 140 -19.11 -0.56 12.13
N VAL A 141 -18.21 0.07 11.37
CA VAL A 141 -16.78 -0.18 11.45
C VAL A 141 -16.25 0.48 12.73
N THR A 142 -15.79 -0.34 13.68
CA THR A 142 -15.40 0.12 15.04
C THR A 142 -13.98 -0.31 15.45
N ASN A 143 -13.24 -1.00 14.57
CA ASN A 143 -11.87 -1.43 14.81
C ASN A 143 -11.07 -1.59 13.50
N ASP A 144 -9.74 -1.70 13.63
CA ASP A 144 -8.81 -1.77 12.49
C ASP A 144 -9.03 -3.00 11.58
N VAL A 145 -9.48 -4.12 12.16
CA VAL A 145 -9.67 -5.38 11.43
C VAL A 145 -10.90 -5.28 10.53
N ASP A 146 -12.00 -4.79 11.10
CA ASP A 146 -13.25 -4.58 10.35
C ASP A 146 -13.05 -3.51 9.27
N LEU A 147 -12.31 -2.44 9.56
CA LEU A 147 -11.98 -1.42 8.56
C LEU A 147 -11.20 -2.02 7.38
N ALA A 148 -10.18 -2.85 7.65
CA ALA A 148 -9.40 -3.47 6.59
C ALA A 148 -10.24 -4.44 5.74
N LEU A 149 -11.08 -5.27 6.37
CA LEU A 149 -11.98 -6.19 5.67
C LEU A 149 -12.98 -5.43 4.80
N GLU A 150 -13.58 -4.37 5.34
CA GLU A 150 -14.56 -3.55 4.65
C GLU A 150 -13.93 -2.80 3.47
N THR A 151 -12.74 -2.22 3.64
CA THR A 151 -12.02 -1.55 2.54
C THR A 151 -11.73 -2.53 1.39
N VAL A 152 -11.24 -3.75 1.67
CA VAL A 152 -10.96 -4.73 0.61
C VAL A 152 -12.25 -5.25 -0.02
N ALA A 153 -13.31 -5.46 0.78
CA ALA A 153 -14.61 -5.87 0.28
C ALA A 153 -15.23 -4.81 -0.63
N GLN A 154 -15.16 -3.52 -0.28
CA GLN A 154 -15.66 -2.43 -1.11
C GLN A 154 -14.99 -2.41 -2.50
N TYR A 155 -13.66 -2.50 -2.54
CA TYR A 155 -12.93 -2.59 -3.81
C TYR A 155 -13.22 -3.86 -4.59
N TYR A 156 -13.45 -4.98 -3.91
CA TYR A 156 -13.79 -6.21 -4.59
C TYR A 156 -15.20 -6.15 -5.12
N ASP A 157 -16.21 -5.91 -4.29
CA ASP A 157 -17.62 -5.95 -4.68
C ASP A 157 -17.94 -4.94 -5.78
N ASP A 158 -17.30 -3.77 -5.74
CA ASP A 158 -17.36 -2.71 -6.75
C ASP A 158 -18.81 -2.31 -7.07
N TYR A 159 -19.60 -2.18 -6.01
CA TYR A 159 -21.05 -2.04 -6.13
C TYR A 159 -21.40 -0.74 -6.87
N GLY A 160 -22.18 -0.87 -7.95
CA GLY A 160 -22.53 0.28 -8.79
C GLY A 160 -21.44 0.72 -9.78
N VAL A 161 -20.30 0.03 -9.84
CA VAL A 161 -19.22 0.31 -10.80
C VAL A 161 -19.30 -0.72 -11.95
N PRO A 162 -19.71 -0.29 -13.16
CA PRO A 162 -20.05 -1.23 -14.23
C PRO A 162 -18.83 -1.98 -14.79
N ASP A 163 -17.63 -1.40 -14.72
CA ASP A 163 -16.40 -2.01 -15.25
C ASP A 163 -15.66 -2.89 -14.24
N TYR A 164 -16.06 -2.91 -12.97
CA TYR A 164 -15.35 -3.60 -11.90
C TYR A 164 -13.85 -3.25 -11.84
N GLY A 165 -13.48 -2.01 -12.19
CA GLY A 165 -12.10 -1.55 -12.30
C GLY A 165 -11.27 -1.78 -11.04
N HIS A 166 -11.85 -1.57 -9.85
CA HIS A 166 -11.15 -1.77 -8.59
C HIS A 166 -10.83 -3.25 -8.35
N ARG A 167 -11.80 -4.13 -8.60
CA ARG A 167 -11.61 -5.59 -8.52
C ARG A 167 -10.53 -6.07 -9.49
N LYS A 168 -10.55 -5.56 -10.72
CA LYS A 168 -9.57 -5.93 -11.75
C LYS A 168 -8.18 -5.40 -11.42
N ASN A 169 -8.05 -4.25 -10.74
CA ASN A 169 -6.77 -3.79 -10.22
C ASN A 169 -6.24 -4.71 -9.09
N LEU A 170 -7.08 -5.10 -8.12
CA LEU A 170 -6.70 -6.04 -7.06
C LEU A 170 -6.17 -7.37 -7.62
N LEU A 171 -6.76 -7.82 -8.73
CA LEU A 171 -6.47 -9.10 -9.40
C LEU A 171 -5.57 -8.97 -10.63
N ASN A 172 -4.97 -7.81 -10.86
CA ASN A 172 -4.08 -7.66 -12.00
C ASN A 172 -2.80 -8.50 -11.78
N PRO A 173 -2.50 -9.48 -12.67
CA PRO A 173 -1.37 -10.38 -12.50
C PRO A 173 -0.01 -9.72 -12.78
N TYR A 174 -0.02 -8.48 -13.28
CA TYR A 174 1.20 -7.75 -13.65
C TYR A 174 1.61 -6.71 -12.61
N PHE A 175 0.75 -6.42 -11.64
CA PHE A 175 1.14 -5.65 -10.46
C PHE A 175 1.95 -6.53 -9.50
N THR A 176 3.06 -5.99 -9.03
CA THR A 176 3.99 -6.65 -8.10
C THR A 176 4.13 -5.88 -6.78
N ASP A 177 3.79 -4.60 -6.80
CA ASP A 177 3.99 -3.65 -5.72
C ASP A 177 2.72 -2.85 -5.49
N VAL A 178 2.50 -2.40 -4.26
CA VAL A 178 1.37 -1.56 -3.90
C VAL A 178 1.78 -0.54 -2.85
N GLY A 179 1.47 0.74 -3.09
CA GLY A 179 1.44 1.76 -2.06
C GLY A 179 0.08 1.75 -1.37
N ILE A 180 0.06 1.84 -0.05
CA ILE A 180 -1.18 1.82 0.74
C ILE A 180 -1.16 3.03 1.67
N ALA A 181 -2.15 3.91 1.54
CA ALA A 181 -2.27 5.09 2.38
C ALA A 181 -3.66 5.27 2.95
N PHE A 182 -3.72 6.01 4.05
CA PHE A 182 -4.92 6.20 4.84
C PHE A 182 -5.01 7.66 5.31
N ALA A 183 -6.19 8.26 5.22
CA ALA A 183 -6.51 9.53 5.87
C ALA A 183 -7.86 9.46 6.58
N LEU A 184 -7.99 10.17 7.69
CA LEU A 184 -9.22 10.28 8.45
C LEU A 184 -9.73 11.71 8.36
N ALA A 185 -11.00 11.90 7.99
CA ALA A 185 -11.64 13.21 8.00
C ALA A 185 -12.96 13.18 8.76
N LYS A 186 -13.17 14.19 9.60
CA LYS A 186 -14.45 14.42 10.27
C LYS A 186 -15.42 15.04 9.26
N GLN A 187 -16.62 14.47 9.17
CA GLN A 187 -17.69 14.93 8.30
C GLN A 187 -18.54 16.01 8.98
N ALA A 188 -19.36 16.71 8.20
CA ALA A 188 -20.19 17.82 8.68
C ALA A 188 -21.24 17.37 9.73
N ASP A 189 -21.71 16.13 9.64
CA ASP A 189 -22.64 15.50 10.58
C ASP A 189 -21.97 15.00 11.88
N GLY A 190 -20.65 15.21 12.01
CA GLY A 190 -19.86 14.80 13.18
C GLY A 190 -19.31 13.38 13.10
N THR A 191 -19.69 12.59 12.10
CA THR A 191 -19.14 11.26 11.85
C THR A 191 -17.72 11.33 11.28
N TYR A 192 -17.04 10.19 11.17
CA TYR A 192 -15.72 10.10 10.57
C TYR A 192 -15.74 9.25 9.31
N MET A 193 -14.97 9.68 8.31
CA MET A 193 -14.75 8.95 7.08
C MET A 193 -13.27 8.56 6.98
N ALA A 194 -13.04 7.28 6.72
CA ALA A 194 -11.75 6.70 6.40
C ALA A 194 -11.54 6.73 4.88
N TYR A 195 -10.58 7.51 4.40
CA TYR A 195 -10.15 7.52 3.00
C TYR A 195 -8.97 6.56 2.83
N ASN A 196 -9.02 5.71 1.81
CA ASN A 196 -7.94 4.79 1.47
C ASN A 196 -7.53 4.95 0.00
N ALA A 197 -6.23 4.78 -0.25
CA ALA A 197 -5.67 4.67 -1.59
C ALA A 197 -4.81 3.41 -1.68
N LEU A 198 -5.01 2.65 -2.76
CA LEU A 198 -4.14 1.57 -3.21
C LEU A 198 -3.54 1.94 -4.56
N ASP A 199 -2.22 2.13 -4.60
CA ASP A 199 -1.51 2.52 -5.81
C ASP A 199 -0.60 1.38 -6.25
N PHE A 200 -0.99 0.72 -7.32
CA PHE A 200 -0.31 -0.47 -7.79
C PHE A 200 0.82 -0.11 -8.76
N GLY A 201 1.94 -0.79 -8.60
CA GLY A 201 3.10 -0.72 -9.49
C GLY A 201 3.47 -2.10 -10.03
N GLY A 202 3.83 -2.16 -11.29
CA GLY A 202 4.28 -3.40 -11.94
C GLY A 202 5.23 -3.15 -13.10
N ASN A 203 5.97 -4.20 -13.44
CA ASN A 203 6.85 -4.25 -14.60
C ASN A 203 6.76 -5.64 -15.23
N VAL A 204 6.84 -5.68 -16.56
CA VAL A 204 6.80 -6.93 -17.34
C VAL A 204 7.97 -6.97 -18.30
N SER A 205 8.42 -8.17 -18.67
CA SER A 205 9.38 -8.32 -19.77
C SER A 205 8.72 -7.99 -21.10
N GLN A 206 9.52 -7.61 -22.10
CA GLN A 206 9.06 -7.34 -23.47
C GLN A 206 8.15 -8.46 -24.02
N SER A 207 8.51 -9.72 -23.76
CA SER A 207 7.75 -10.90 -24.20
C SER A 207 6.33 -10.98 -23.62
N ARG A 208 6.05 -10.30 -22.51
CA ARG A 208 4.75 -10.30 -21.82
C ARG A 208 3.91 -9.06 -22.09
N TYR A 209 4.37 -8.13 -22.94
CA TYR A 209 3.66 -6.88 -23.21
C TYR A 209 2.27 -7.10 -23.79
N ASN A 210 2.12 -8.00 -24.77
CA ASN A 210 0.82 -8.27 -25.39
C ASN A 210 -0.18 -8.84 -24.36
N THR A 211 0.29 -9.68 -23.45
CA THR A 211 -0.56 -10.25 -22.40
C THR A 211 -0.92 -9.22 -21.33
N ALA A 212 -0.01 -8.29 -21.01
CA ALA A 212 -0.28 -7.16 -20.11
C ALA A 212 -1.29 -6.18 -20.71
N ALA A 213 -1.10 -5.81 -21.98
CA ALA A 213 -2.03 -4.96 -22.73
C ALA A 213 -3.42 -5.59 -22.85
N ALA A 214 -3.51 -6.91 -23.09
CA ALA A 214 -4.80 -7.60 -23.15
C ALA A 214 -5.57 -7.53 -21.82
N TYR A 215 -4.88 -7.62 -20.68
CA TYR A 215 -5.52 -7.45 -19.38
C TYR A 215 -5.91 -6.00 -19.12
N PHE A 216 -5.06 -5.03 -19.49
CA PHE A 216 -5.39 -3.60 -19.37
C PHE A 216 -6.60 -3.19 -20.22
N ASN A 217 -6.77 -3.78 -21.40
CA ASN A 217 -7.98 -3.57 -22.19
C ASN A 217 -9.21 -4.19 -21.51
N TYR A 218 -9.06 -5.36 -20.89
CA TYR A 218 -10.13 -5.98 -20.10
C TYR A 218 -10.49 -5.17 -18.85
N SER A 219 -9.53 -4.51 -18.20
CA SER A 219 -9.78 -3.69 -17.01
C SER A 219 -10.66 -2.47 -17.27
N GLN A 220 -10.81 -2.07 -18.54
CA GLN A 220 -11.66 -0.95 -18.97
C GLN A 220 -13.01 -1.38 -19.53
N GLN A 221 -13.28 -2.69 -19.60
CA GLN A 221 -14.53 -3.22 -20.15
C GLN A 221 -15.58 -3.40 -19.06
N ASN A 222 -16.85 -3.15 -19.40
CA ASN A 222 -17.97 -3.44 -18.51
C ASN A 222 -18.06 -4.93 -18.19
N GLY A 223 -18.31 -5.24 -16.91
CA GLY A 223 -18.54 -6.60 -16.43
C GLY A 223 -17.28 -7.45 -16.25
N LEU A 224 -17.52 -8.71 -15.88
CA LEU A 224 -16.49 -9.71 -15.64
C LEU A 224 -16.39 -10.69 -16.81
N SER A 225 -15.20 -11.24 -17.02
CA SER A 225 -14.95 -12.22 -18.08
C SER A 225 -14.71 -13.59 -17.49
N SER A 226 -15.24 -14.63 -18.12
CA SER A 226 -14.90 -16.03 -17.79
C SER A 226 -13.42 -16.35 -18.01
N ARG A 227 -12.71 -15.56 -18.84
CA ARG A 227 -11.26 -15.68 -19.05
C ARG A 227 -10.44 -15.27 -17.82
N TYR A 228 -10.97 -14.36 -17.01
CA TYR A 228 -10.32 -13.84 -15.82
C TYR A 228 -11.26 -14.00 -14.62
N PRO A 229 -11.52 -15.26 -14.22
CA PRO A 229 -12.44 -15.53 -13.11
C PRO A 229 -11.89 -14.92 -11.82
N SER A 230 -12.82 -14.62 -10.92
CA SER A 230 -12.54 -13.91 -9.68
C SER A 230 -13.30 -14.56 -8.54
N VAL A 231 -12.60 -14.88 -7.45
CA VAL A 231 -13.16 -15.42 -6.22
C VAL A 231 -12.67 -14.58 -5.04
N TYR A 232 -13.57 -14.24 -4.13
CA TYR A 232 -13.22 -13.65 -2.86
C TYR A 232 -14.16 -14.15 -1.77
N GLN A 233 -13.58 -14.85 -0.80
CA GLN A 233 -14.24 -15.25 0.43
C GLN A 233 -13.53 -14.53 1.58
N PRO A 234 -14.03 -13.39 2.11
CA PRO A 234 -13.34 -12.58 3.12
C PRO A 234 -12.84 -13.38 4.33
N SER A 235 -11.72 -12.97 4.93
CA SER A 235 -11.28 -13.55 6.20
C SER A 235 -12.29 -13.28 7.31
N SER A 236 -12.40 -14.20 8.27
CA SER A 236 -12.97 -13.82 9.57
C SER A 236 -12.06 -12.80 10.26
N PRO A 237 -12.60 -11.89 11.10
CA PRO A 237 -11.78 -10.93 11.83
C PRO A 237 -10.64 -11.58 12.63
N SER A 238 -10.95 -12.69 13.32
CA SER A 238 -9.95 -13.43 14.11
C SER A 238 -8.81 -14.01 13.25
N THR A 239 -9.14 -14.54 12.07
CA THR A 239 -8.16 -15.10 11.13
C THR A 239 -7.26 -14.01 10.57
N LEU A 240 -7.83 -12.86 10.18
CA LEU A 240 -7.06 -11.77 9.61
C LEU A 240 -6.11 -11.17 10.65
N ALA A 241 -6.60 -10.93 11.87
CA ALA A 241 -5.78 -10.41 12.97
C ALA A 241 -4.57 -11.33 13.24
N ALA A 242 -4.79 -12.65 13.31
CA ALA A 242 -3.72 -13.62 13.52
C ALA A 242 -2.72 -13.68 12.34
N ALA A 243 -3.21 -13.65 11.11
CA ALA A 243 -2.37 -13.65 9.91
C ALA A 243 -1.48 -12.40 9.83
N ALA A 244 -2.05 -11.23 10.14
CA ALA A 244 -1.33 -9.97 10.12
C ALA A 244 -0.24 -9.87 11.21
N ILE A 245 -0.37 -10.61 12.31
CA ILE A 245 0.70 -10.75 13.31
C ILE A 245 1.85 -11.60 12.75
N LYS A 246 1.55 -12.70 12.05
CA LYS A 246 2.57 -13.58 11.43
C LYS A 246 3.35 -12.90 10.30
N THR A 247 2.70 -12.01 9.55
CA THR A 247 3.34 -11.24 8.45
C THR A 247 4.00 -9.96 8.93
N SER A 248 3.73 -9.51 10.16
CA SER A 248 4.49 -8.41 10.74
C SER A 248 5.95 -8.85 10.91
N THR A 249 6.90 -8.07 10.40
CA THR A 249 8.29 -8.22 10.80
C THR A 249 8.29 -8.26 12.33
N PRO A 250 8.77 -9.34 12.97
CA PRO A 250 8.72 -9.44 14.41
C PRO A 250 9.29 -8.15 14.99
N LYS A 251 8.56 -7.54 15.95
CA LYS A 251 9.06 -6.38 16.67
C LYS A 251 10.41 -6.77 17.22
N ARG A 252 11.44 -6.24 16.59
CA ARG A 252 12.82 -6.48 16.95
C ARG A 252 13.02 -5.83 18.30
N ILE A 253 13.03 -6.61 19.38
CA ILE A 253 13.19 -6.06 20.72
C ILE A 253 14.61 -6.34 21.20
N ALA A 254 15.31 -5.27 21.54
CA ALA A 254 16.54 -5.33 22.32
C ALA A 254 16.20 -5.13 23.80
N THR A 255 16.56 -6.10 24.63
CA THR A 255 16.45 -6.00 26.09
C THR A 255 17.83 -5.72 26.65
N VAL A 256 17.99 -4.63 27.41
CA VAL A 256 19.27 -4.28 28.04
C VAL A 256 19.63 -5.35 29.05
N HIS A 257 20.78 -6.00 28.86
CA HIS A 257 21.30 -7.06 29.70
C HIS A 257 22.72 -6.72 30.15
N TYR A 258 22.81 -5.65 30.95
CA TYR A 258 24.04 -5.17 31.54
C TYR A 258 23.73 -4.40 32.82
N ARG A 259 24.41 -4.74 33.93
CA ARG A 259 24.11 -4.18 35.27
C ARG A 259 24.13 -2.65 35.30
N GLY A 260 25.02 -2.01 34.54
CA GLY A 260 25.11 -0.54 34.46
C GLY A 260 24.12 0.12 33.49
N GLY A 261 23.29 -0.65 32.78
CA GLY A 261 22.52 -0.17 31.64
C GLY A 261 23.36 0.02 30.37
N VAL A 262 22.75 0.54 29.30
CA VAL A 262 23.46 0.85 28.04
C VAL A 262 23.37 2.33 27.73
N GLY A 263 24.46 2.93 27.26
CA GLY A 263 24.44 4.31 26.82
C GLY A 263 23.63 4.49 25.55
N LEU A 264 22.83 5.57 25.49
CA LEU A 264 22.15 5.99 24.28
C LEU A 264 23.02 6.99 23.51
N PHE A 265 23.24 6.76 22.23
CA PHE A 265 24.13 7.56 21.38
C PHE A 265 23.37 8.19 20.21
N THR A 266 23.82 9.36 19.75
CA THR A 266 23.51 9.85 18.40
C THR A 266 24.58 9.40 17.42
N GLY A 267 24.19 8.89 16.26
CA GLY A 267 25.12 8.15 15.38
C GLY A 267 25.58 6.80 15.97
N TYR A 268 26.41 6.06 15.24
CA TYR A 268 26.94 4.75 15.63
C TYR A 268 28.41 4.61 15.23
N GLY A 269 29.13 3.65 15.82
CA GLY A 269 30.55 3.43 15.51
C GLY A 269 31.40 4.69 15.74
N PRO A 270 32.28 5.08 14.80
CA PRO A 270 33.14 6.26 14.96
C PRO A 270 32.40 7.60 15.15
N THR A 271 31.16 7.69 14.66
CA THR A 271 30.35 8.92 14.76
C THR A 271 29.47 8.95 16.00
N ALA A 272 29.45 7.88 16.82
CA ALA A 272 28.64 7.80 18.02
C ALA A 272 28.97 8.94 19.01
N ARG A 273 27.94 9.63 19.51
CA ARG A 273 28.06 10.67 20.54
C ARG A 273 27.09 10.37 21.67
N PHE A 274 27.61 10.20 22.88
CA PHE A 274 26.79 9.85 24.03
C PHE A 274 25.82 10.97 24.37
N THR A 275 24.53 10.64 24.49
CA THR A 275 23.44 11.60 24.77
C THR A 275 23.35 11.99 26.25
N ARG A 276 24.24 11.48 27.11
CA ARG A 276 24.14 11.54 28.59
C ARG A 276 22.94 10.79 29.17
N ARG A 277 22.28 9.93 28.38
CA ARG A 277 21.18 9.08 28.83
C ARG A 277 21.61 7.62 28.86
N MET A 278 21.43 6.98 30.01
CA MET A 278 21.54 5.53 30.17
C MET A 278 20.16 4.89 30.07
N LEU A 279 20.07 3.77 29.35
CA LEU A 279 18.89 2.93 29.33
C LEU A 279 19.07 1.85 30.42
N PRO A 280 18.17 1.76 31.41
CA PRO A 280 18.34 0.85 32.55
C PRO A 280 18.43 -0.62 32.15
N ASN A 281 19.10 -1.43 32.97
CA ASN A 281 19.07 -2.89 32.86
C ASN A 281 17.61 -3.40 32.87
N GLY A 282 17.30 -4.37 32.00
CA GLY A 282 15.94 -4.92 31.83
C GLY A 282 14.98 -4.05 31.01
N SER A 283 15.36 -2.82 30.64
CA SER A 283 14.53 -2.01 29.73
C SER A 283 14.47 -2.62 28.33
N ARG A 284 13.34 -2.46 27.65
CA ARG A 284 13.04 -3.06 26.34
C ARG A 284 12.83 -1.97 25.30
N TRP A 285 13.45 -2.12 24.14
CA TRP A 285 13.43 -1.13 23.08
C TRP A 285 13.11 -1.77 21.74
N LEU A 286 12.26 -1.11 20.96
CA LEU A 286 12.04 -1.48 19.56
C LEU A 286 13.29 -1.10 18.77
N VAL A 287 13.74 -2.00 17.90
CA VAL A 287 14.90 -1.82 17.04
C VAL A 287 14.42 -1.57 15.62
N ASP A 288 14.60 -0.34 15.15
CA ASP A 288 14.18 0.09 13.81
C ASP A 288 15.21 -0.32 12.75
N ARG A 289 16.51 -0.23 13.08
CA ARG A 289 17.61 -0.58 12.19
C ARG A 289 18.76 -1.24 12.94
N VAL A 290 19.55 -2.01 12.18
CA VAL A 290 20.80 -2.60 12.65
C VAL A 290 21.93 -2.20 11.73
N ALA A 291 22.98 -1.65 12.31
CA ALA A 291 24.18 -1.24 11.62
C ALA A 291 25.38 -2.04 12.15
N LYS A 292 26.38 -2.27 11.29
CA LYS A 292 27.71 -2.70 11.72
C LYS A 292 28.68 -1.55 11.46
N ASP A 293 29.51 -1.24 12.46
CA ASP A 293 30.57 -0.27 12.27
C ASP A 293 31.75 -0.86 11.48
N ASN A 294 32.72 -0.01 11.16
CA ASN A 294 33.91 -0.37 10.37
C ASN A 294 34.83 -1.40 11.05
N VAL A 295 34.59 -1.72 12.33
CA VAL A 295 35.32 -2.75 13.09
C VAL A 295 34.42 -3.93 13.45
N GLY A 296 33.23 -4.02 12.84
CA GLY A 296 32.32 -5.16 12.93
C GLY A 296 31.40 -5.16 14.16
N ARG A 297 31.41 -4.12 15.01
CA ARG A 297 30.47 -4.04 16.14
C ARG A 297 29.07 -3.73 15.63
N THR A 298 28.10 -4.43 16.20
CA THR A 298 26.70 -4.27 15.83
C THR A 298 26.06 -3.19 16.70
N TRP A 299 25.27 -2.31 16.10
CA TRP A 299 24.52 -1.24 16.74
C TRP A 299 23.05 -1.35 16.39
N TYR A 300 22.19 -1.10 17.37
CA TYR A 300 20.74 -1.12 17.21
C TYR A 300 20.17 0.30 17.35
N GLU A 301 19.39 0.73 16.38
CA GLU A 301 18.68 1.99 16.45
C GLU A 301 17.35 1.82 17.15
N VAL A 302 17.14 2.57 18.23
CA VAL A 302 15.97 2.47 19.13
C VAL A 302 15.08 3.71 19.13
N GLY A 303 15.38 4.64 18.23
CA GLY A 303 14.69 5.89 17.97
C GLY A 303 15.43 6.65 16.88
N ARG A 304 14.83 7.70 16.30
CA ARG A 304 15.43 8.42 15.16
C ARG A 304 16.84 8.92 15.50
N ASN A 305 17.84 8.36 14.83
CA ASN A 305 19.26 8.60 15.07
C ASN A 305 19.70 8.38 16.53
N GLN A 306 19.07 7.43 17.22
CA GLN A 306 19.37 7.04 18.59
C GLN A 306 19.78 5.57 18.63
N TRP A 307 21.02 5.32 19.02
CA TRP A 307 21.67 4.02 18.86
C TRP A 307 22.16 3.49 20.21
N ILE A 308 22.12 2.16 20.35
CA ILE A 308 22.73 1.42 21.46
C ILE A 308 23.66 0.33 20.91
N ASP A 309 24.73 0.04 21.65
CA ASP A 309 25.66 -1.02 21.30
C ASP A 309 25.02 -2.39 21.60
N ALA A 310 24.96 -3.24 20.57
CA ALA A 310 24.33 -4.56 20.64
C ALA A 310 25.01 -5.50 21.64
N LYS A 311 26.26 -5.22 22.03
CA LYS A 311 27.00 -6.00 23.03
C LYS A 311 26.32 -6.05 24.39
N TYR A 312 25.55 -5.02 24.75
CA TYR A 312 24.95 -4.87 26.09
C TYR A 312 23.46 -5.25 26.13
N VAL A 313 22.96 -5.92 25.09
CA VAL A 313 21.56 -6.29 24.98
C VAL A 313 21.43 -7.75 24.58
N THR A 314 20.33 -8.36 25.02
CA THR A 314 19.84 -9.62 24.45
C THR A 314 18.74 -9.26 23.45
N SER A 315 18.89 -9.72 22.22
CA SER A 315 17.92 -9.51 21.14
C SER A 315 17.19 -10.80 20.80
N ASN A 316 15.86 -10.72 20.67
CA ASN A 316 15.07 -11.79 20.03
C ASN A 316 14.75 -11.34 18.61
N PHE A 317 15.58 -11.77 17.65
CA PHE A 317 15.35 -11.65 16.21
C PHE A 317 15.33 -13.03 15.59
#